data_AF-A0A2I1K7B9-F1
#
_entry.id   AF-A0A2I1K7B9-F1
#
_cell.length_a   1.000
_cell.length_b   1.000
_cell.length_c   1.000
_cell.angle_alpha   90.00
_cell.angle_beta   90.00
_cell.angle_gamma   90.00
#
_symmetry.space_group_name_H-M   'P 1'
#
loop_
_entity.id
_entity.type
_entity.pdbx_description
1 polymer ?
#
loop_
_entity_poly.entity_id
_entity_poly.type
_entity_poly.pdbx_seq_one_letter_code
_entity_poly.pdbx_strand_id
1 'polypeptide(L)'
;MDVLINNAGITRDRSFKKMSKKEWDQVIATNLTGTFNYSQACFNNMVENGYGQIVSSSLAGVEGNFGQVNYSASKGGIMAMTKMMAREGAEKGITANCGCTRFC
;
A
#
# COMPACT_ATOMS: atom_id res chain seq x y z
N MET A 1 5.14 8.83 16.79
CA MET A 1 4.25 9.02 15.63
C MET A 1 3.12 8.02 15.78
N ASP A 2 1.88 8.48 15.90
CA ASP A 2 0.77 7.63 16.35
C ASP A 2 -0.06 7.07 15.19
N VAL A 3 -0.13 7.81 14.07
CA VAL A 3 -0.90 7.45 12.87
C VAL A 3 -0.08 7.70 11.61
N LEU A 4 0.08 6.68 10.76
CA LEU A 4 0.64 6.79 9.42
C LEU A 4 -0.48 6.70 8.38
N ILE A 5 -0.55 7.67 7.45
CA ILE A 5 -1.48 7.65 6.32
C ILE A 5 -0.70 7.52 5.01
N ASN A 6 -0.77 6.35 4.38
CA ASN A 6 -0.14 6.11 3.07
C ASN A 6 -1.11 6.48 1.93
N ASN A 7 -0.94 7.69 1.37
CA ASN A 7 -1.74 8.20 0.24
C ASN A 7 -0.93 8.51 -1.03
N ALA A 8 0.40 8.40 -1.00
CA ALA A 8 1.23 8.69 -2.17
C ALA A 8 1.04 7.62 -3.26
N GLY A 9 0.73 8.06 -4.49
CA GLY A 9 0.63 7.15 -5.61
C GLY A 9 0.69 7.87 -6.96
N ILE A 10 1.44 7.29 -7.90
CA ILE A 10 1.45 7.69 -9.31
C ILE A 10 0.72 6.66 -10.17
N THR A 11 0.16 7.12 -11.28
CA THR A 11 -0.43 6.28 -12.32
C THR A 11 0.37 6.43 -13.62
N ARG A 12 0.54 5.32 -14.33
CA ARG A 12 1.13 5.25 -15.67
C ARG A 12 0.29 4.31 -16.50
N ASP A 13 -0.79 4.86 -17.03
CA ASP A 13 -1.81 4.09 -17.73
C ASP A 13 -1.30 3.71 -19.11
N ARG A 14 -1.14 2.40 -19.33
CA ARG A 14 -0.71 1.82 -20.59
C ARG A 14 -1.26 0.41 -20.69
N SER A 15 -1.78 0.02 -21.85
CA SER A 15 -2.16 -1.38 -22.05
C SER A 15 -0.97 -2.30 -21.74
N PHE A 16 -1.23 -3.47 -21.15
CA PHE A 16 -0.18 -4.40 -20.70
C PHE A 16 0.85 -4.67 -21.81
N LYS A 17 0.39 -4.88 -23.05
CA LYS A 17 1.25 -5.11 -24.22
C LYS A 17 2.21 -3.96 -24.54
N LYS A 18 1.84 -2.72 -24.25
CA LYS A 18 2.63 -1.52 -24.56
C LYS A 18 3.36 -0.97 -23.34
N MET A 19 3.16 -1.55 -22.16
CA MET A 19 3.76 -1.08 -20.93
C MET A 19 5.26 -1.40 -20.93
N SER A 20 6.08 -0.37 -20.77
CA SER A 20 7.51 -0.57 -20.60
C SER A 20 7.82 -1.04 -19.18
N LYS A 21 8.88 -1.83 -19.04
CA LYS A 21 9.39 -2.26 -17.72
C LYS A 21 9.72 -1.05 -16.83
N LYS A 22 10.25 0.03 -17.40
CA LYS A 22 10.53 1.28 -16.67
C LYS A 22 9.28 1.90 -16.06
N GLU A 23 8.17 1.95 -16.80
CA GLU A 23 6.89 2.50 -16.29
C GLU A 23 6.30 1.62 -15.20
N TRP A 24 6.39 0.30 -15.36
CA TRP A 24 6.03 -0.65 -14.31
C TRP A 24 6.85 -0.40 -13.04
N ASP A 25 8.18 -0.37 -13.16
CA ASP A 25 9.09 -0.20 -12.03
C ASP A 25 8.88 1.13 -11.32
N GLN A 26 8.63 2.22 -12.05
CA GLN A 26 8.32 3.53 -11.47
C GLN A 26 7.06 3.49 -10.59
N VAL A 27 5.97 2.88 -11.07
CA VAL A 27 4.72 2.79 -10.31
C VAL A 27 4.89 1.90 -9.09
N ILE A 28 5.53 0.75 -9.23
CA ILE A 28 5.76 -0.17 -8.10
C ILE A 28 6.71 0.45 -7.07
N ALA A 29 7.81 1.04 -7.50
CA ALA A 29 8.77 1.68 -6.60
C ALA A 29 8.14 2.83 -5.81
N THR A 30 7.30 3.65 -6.46
CA THR A 30 6.67 4.79 -5.80
C THR A 30 5.53 4.33 -4.89
N ASN A 31 4.62 3.51 -5.40
CA ASN A 31 3.37 3.19 -4.71
C ASN A 31 3.56 2.06 -3.68
N LEU A 32 4.28 1.00 -4.03
CA LEU A 32 4.43 -0.17 -3.16
C LEU A 32 5.71 -0.08 -2.32
N THR A 33 6.87 0.08 -2.96
CA THR A 33 8.16 0.15 -2.25
C THR A 33 8.24 1.40 -1.36
N GLY A 34 7.73 2.54 -1.83
CA GLY A 34 7.60 3.75 -1.01
C GLY A 34 6.79 3.49 0.26
N THR A 35 5.58 2.93 0.11
CA THR A 35 4.70 2.57 1.24
C THR A 35 5.39 1.60 2.20
N PHE A 36 6.11 0.60 1.68
CA PHE A 36 6.89 -0.34 2.50
C PHE A 36 7.95 0.38 3.34
N ASN A 37 8.75 1.26 2.73
CA ASN A 37 9.83 1.96 3.43
C ASN A 37 9.30 2.81 4.60
N TYR A 38 8.23 3.59 4.36
CA TYR A 38 7.61 4.39 5.42
C TYR A 38 6.96 3.51 6.50
N SER A 39 6.26 2.45 6.09
CA SER A 39 5.60 1.55 7.04
C SER A 39 6.61 0.83 7.91
N GLN A 40 7.74 0.37 7.36
CA GLN A 40 8.79 -0.30 8.13
C GLN A 40 9.43 0.64 9.16
N ALA A 41 9.76 1.87 8.76
CA ALA A 41 10.33 2.87 9.66
C ALA A 41 9.38 3.22 10.81
N CYS A 42 8.09 3.41 10.52
CA CYS A 42 7.07 3.69 11.52
C CYS A 42 6.78 2.47 12.40
N PHE A 43 6.69 1.27 11.83
CA PHE A 43 6.33 0.05 12.54
C PHE A 43 7.33 -0.27 13.65
N ASN A 44 8.63 -0.15 13.39
CA ASN A 44 9.67 -0.36 14.42
C ASN A 44 9.47 0.60 15.61
N ASN A 45 9.21 1.88 15.34
CA ASN A 45 8.96 2.88 16.38
C ASN A 45 7.64 2.64 17.13
N MET A 46 6.60 2.18 16.44
CA MET A 46 5.30 1.83 17.05
C MET A 46 5.42 0.61 17.97
N VAL A 47 6.25 -0.37 17.60
CA VAL A 47 6.53 -1.55 18.43
C VAL A 47 7.20 -1.14 19.74
N GLU A 48 8.21 -0.26 19.68
CA GLU A 48 8.90 0.23 20.88
C GLU A 48 7.97 1.01 21.81
N ASN A 49 7.02 1.76 21.25
CA ASN A 49 6.04 2.53 22.01
C ASN A 49 4.81 1.72 22.47
N GLY A 50 4.68 0.46 22.05
CA GLY A 50 3.55 -0.42 22.39
C GLY A 50 2.19 0.03 21.83
N TYR A 51 2.18 0.97 20.89
CA TYR A 51 0.98 1.52 20.29
C TYR A 51 1.28 2.06 18.89
N GLY A 52 0.36 1.81 17.95
CA GLY A 52 0.44 2.44 16.64
C GLY A 52 -0.74 2.10 15.74
N GLN A 53 -1.04 3.02 14.83
CA GLN A 53 -2.05 2.82 13.80
C GLN A 53 -1.50 3.13 12.40
N ILE A 54 -1.63 2.18 11.48
CA ILE A 54 -1.25 2.35 10.08
C ILE A 54 -2.51 2.32 9.22
N VAL A 55 -2.76 3.36 8.45
CA VAL A 55 -3.89 3.43 7.52
C VAL A 55 -3.36 3.62 6.10
N SER A 56 -3.70 2.70 5.21
CA SER A 56 -3.34 2.78 3.78
C SER A 56 -4.58 2.97 2.91
N SER A 57 -4.50 3.83 1.88
CA SER A 57 -5.61 4.04 0.94
C SER A 57 -5.43 3.28 -0.37
N SER A 58 -6.45 2.53 -0.78
CA SER A 58 -6.46 1.70 -1.99
C SER A 58 -7.73 1.94 -2.83
N LEU A 59 -7.94 3.19 -3.26
CA LEU A 59 -9.11 3.67 -4.01
C LEU A 59 -9.40 2.98 -5.36
N ALA A 60 -8.46 2.24 -5.95
CA ALA A 60 -8.66 1.64 -7.29
C ALA A 60 -7.99 0.26 -7.49
N GLY A 61 -7.69 -0.44 -6.38
CA GLY A 61 -7.06 -1.77 -6.43
C GLY A 61 -8.00 -2.93 -6.74
N VAL A 62 -9.32 -2.76 -6.58
CA VAL A 62 -10.27 -3.90 -6.57
C VAL A 62 -10.89 -4.17 -7.94
N GLU A 63 -11.33 -3.14 -8.67
CA GLU A 63 -11.94 -3.34 -10.01
C GLU A 63 -10.94 -3.21 -11.17
N GLY A 64 -9.83 -2.47 -11.00
CA GLY A 64 -8.74 -2.34 -11.97
C GLY A 64 -9.16 -1.88 -13.37
N ASN A 65 -8.77 -0.68 -13.80
CA ASN A 65 -9.12 -0.24 -15.16
C ASN A 65 -8.20 -0.86 -16.22
N PHE A 66 -8.71 -0.98 -17.45
CA PHE A 66 -7.91 -1.40 -18.59
C PHE A 66 -6.68 -0.49 -18.75
N GLY A 67 -5.49 -1.10 -18.77
CA GLY A 67 -4.22 -0.38 -18.86
C GLY A 67 -3.64 0.08 -17.51
N GLN A 68 -4.20 -0.36 -16.38
CA GLN A 68 -3.72 -0.02 -15.04
C GLN A 68 -3.09 -1.21 -14.30
N VAL A 69 -2.58 -2.22 -15.01
CA VAL A 69 -2.02 -3.44 -14.40
C VAL A 69 -0.92 -3.18 -13.37
N ASN A 70 -0.05 -2.18 -13.60
CA ASN A 70 0.98 -1.72 -12.65
C ASN A 70 0.37 -1.09 -11.40
N TYR A 71 -0.64 -0.24 -11.57
CA TYR A 71 -1.32 0.45 -10.50
C TYR A 71 -2.15 -0.54 -9.65
N SER A 72 -2.95 -1.41 -10.29
CA SER A 72 -3.70 -2.48 -9.63
C SER A 72 -2.79 -3.43 -8.87
N ALA A 73 -1.66 -3.84 -9.45
CA ALA A 73 -0.66 -4.65 -8.74
C ALA A 73 -0.10 -3.94 -7.51
N SER A 74 0.24 -2.64 -7.64
CA SER A 74 0.73 -1.84 -6.51
C SER A 74 -0.30 -1.74 -5.38
N LYS A 75 -1.57 -1.48 -5.71
CA LYS A 75 -2.66 -1.31 -4.73
C LYS A 75 -3.06 -2.64 -4.08
N GLY A 76 -3.14 -3.73 -4.85
CA GLY A 76 -3.31 -5.09 -4.31
C GLY A 76 -2.17 -5.49 -3.37
N GLY A 77 -0.93 -5.13 -3.71
CA GLY A 77 0.24 -5.32 -2.85
C GLY A 77 0.13 -4.59 -1.51
N ILE A 78 -0.32 -3.33 -1.52
CA ILE A 78 -0.54 -2.54 -0.30
C ILE A 78 -1.62 -3.19 0.58
N MET A 79 -2.70 -3.69 -0.01
CA MET A 79 -3.76 -4.39 0.74
C MET A 79 -3.22 -5.66 1.42
N ALA A 80 -2.48 -6.50 0.68
CA ALA A 80 -1.86 -7.70 1.22
C ALA A 80 -0.83 -7.38 2.33
N MET A 81 0.01 -6.36 2.10
CA MET A 81 0.99 -5.89 3.09
C MET A 81 0.30 -5.40 4.37
N THR A 82 -0.75 -4.59 4.24
CA THR A 82 -1.51 -4.08 5.39
C THR A 82 -2.14 -5.20 6.21
N LYS A 83 -2.69 -6.23 5.54
CA LYS A 83 -3.24 -7.41 6.21
C LYS A 83 -2.18 -8.18 7.00
N MET A 84 -0.96 -8.31 6.47
CA MET A 84 0.13 -8.97 7.18
C MET A 84 0.67 -8.13 8.33
N MET A 85 0.86 -6.82 8.14
CA MET A 85 1.27 -5.91 9.21
C MET A 85 0.26 -5.89 10.37
N ALA A 86 -1.04 -5.96 10.08
CA ALA A 86 -2.06 -6.06 11.12
C ALA A 86 -1.91 -7.34 11.95
N ARG A 87 -1.58 -8.47 11.31
CA ARG A 87 -1.36 -9.75 12.00
C ARG A 87 -0.08 -9.75 12.83
N GLU A 88 1.02 -9.22 12.29
CA GLU A 88 2.30 -9.14 13.00
C GLU A 88 2.28 -8.10 14.13
N GLY A 89 1.49 -7.04 13.97
CA GLY A 89 1.35 -5.95 14.94
C GLY A 89 0.35 -6.22 16.06
N ALA A 90 -0.57 -7.18 15.89
CA ALA A 90 -1.68 -7.42 16.81
C ALA A 90 -1.24 -7.68 18.25
N GLU A 91 -0.22 -8.53 18.45
CA GLU A 91 0.32 -8.84 19.78
C GLU A 91 1.10 -7.68 20.40
N LYS A 92 1.49 -6.69 19.58
CA LYS A 92 2.32 -5.53 19.96
C LYS A 92 1.53 -4.24 20.13
N GLY A 93 0.19 -4.31 20.13
CA GLY A 93 -0.68 -3.14 20.26
C GLY A 93 -0.77 -2.28 19.00
N ILE A 94 -0.36 -2.80 17.84
CA ILE A 94 -0.38 -2.09 16.56
C ILE A 94 -1.56 -2.57 15.73
N THR A 95 -2.29 -1.62 15.16
CA THR A 95 -3.39 -1.89 14.23
C THR A 95 -3.06 -1.36 12.85
N ALA A 96 -3.40 -2.12 11.80
CA ALA A 96 -3.21 -1.68 10.42
C ALA A 96 -4.48 -1.91 9.60
N ASN A 97 -4.96 -0.86 8.91
CA ASN A 97 -6.20 -0.87 8.16
C ASN A 97 -5.98 -0.36 6.73
N CYS A 98 -6.66 -0.98 5.77
CA CYS A 98 -6.64 -0.54 4.37
C CYS A 98 -8.03 -0.05 3.98
N GLY A 99 -8.16 1.25 3.69
CA GLY A 99 -9.40 1.85 3.21
C GLY A 99 -9.56 1.60 1.71
N CYS A 100 -10.54 0.78 1.34
CA CYS A 100 -11.00 0.63 -0.04
C CYS A 100 -12.39 1.25 -0.16
N THR A 101 -12.56 2.26 -1.00
CA THR A 101 -13.88 2.79 -1.36
C THR A 101 -14.39 2.01 -2.57
N ARG A 102 -15.31 1.10 -2.26
CA ARG A 102 -16.39 0.49 -3.06
C ARG A 102 -16.43 -1.04 -2.93
N PHE A 103 -17.22 -1.48 -1.95
CA PHE A 103 -18.00 -2.72 -2.01
C PHE A 103 -19.45 -2.27 -2.23
N CYS A 104 -19.92 -2.32 -3.49
CA CYS A 104 -21.33 -2.39 -3.91
C CYS A 104 -21.31 -2.85 -5.36
#